data_AF-A0A520HQ66-F1
#
_entry.id   AF-A0A520HQ66-F1
#
_cell.length_a   1.000
_cell.length_b   1.000
_cell.length_c   1.000
_cell.angle_alpha   90.00
_cell.angle_beta   90.00
_cell.angle_gamma   90.00
#
_symmetry.space_group_name_H-M   'P 1'
#
loop_
_entity.id
_entity.type
_entity.pdbx_description
1 polymer ?
#
loop_
_entity_poly.entity_id
_entity_poly.type
_entity_poly.pdbx_seq_one_letter_code
_entity_poly.pdbx_strand_id
1 'polypeptide(L)'
;REHRADPARITAIAARIEAWTNLASKPVADHRIAIVLSTYPGKAYQMAHAVGLDALASMQAFLADLTEAGYAITPDATDLATSRIHWPLAEYRKALAHLPEALRKDLQESWGEPTEDFTFTAINQGGALVALQPERGRTEQRVDEYHDLSRCPCHAYVAFYLWLRTRGTDALVHVGAHGTLEWLPGKSVALSDACWPEALTGPMPVIYPFIVNDPGEAAQAKRRIGAVTLGHVPPPLERTRTGAGLGRLEALLDEFSNADGLDPARRDRLQRDIRDEATATGLAATLGLDDVQSQAEAITRIDTFVCDVKESQYGDGLHIYGRGEQGDAERTGLLSALQGKRVASGPSGSPWRG
;
A
#
# COMPACT_ATOMS: atom_id res chain seq x y z
N ARG A 1 7.64 12.06 36.28
CA ARG A 1 7.71 11.19 35.09
C ARG A 1 8.90 11.67 34.28
N GLU A 2 9.98 10.92 34.24
CA GLU A 2 11.15 11.26 33.40
C GLU A 2 10.99 10.60 32.04
N HIS A 3 11.26 11.34 30.97
CA HIS A 3 11.39 10.77 29.63
C HIS A 3 12.70 9.99 29.55
N ARG A 4 12.67 8.77 29.01
CA ARG A 4 13.85 7.93 28.78
C ARG A 4 13.98 7.63 27.30
N ALA A 5 15.21 7.71 26.80
CA ALA A 5 15.54 7.32 25.44
C ALA A 5 15.36 5.81 25.25
N ASP A 6 14.87 5.43 24.07
CA ASP A 6 14.89 4.06 23.58
C ASP A 6 15.97 3.96 22.49
N PRO A 7 17.14 3.36 22.78
CA PRO A 7 18.24 3.29 21.83
C PRO A 7 17.87 2.59 20.51
N ALA A 8 17.04 1.55 20.55
CA ALA A 8 16.65 0.82 19.35
C ALA A 8 15.79 1.70 18.42
N ARG A 9 14.90 2.52 19.00
CA ARG A 9 14.08 3.46 18.25
C ARG A 9 14.90 4.62 17.69
N ILE A 10 15.89 5.12 18.45
CA ILE A 10 16.82 6.15 17.96
C ILE A 10 17.59 5.63 16.74
N THR A 11 18.13 4.43 16.82
CA THR A 11 18.85 3.79 15.69
C THR A 11 17.93 3.62 14.46
N ALA A 12 16.69 3.16 14.65
CA ALA A 12 15.75 3.00 13.55
C ALA A 12 15.41 4.33 12.85
N ILE A 13 15.22 5.41 13.63
CA ILE A 13 14.99 6.75 13.09
C ILE A 13 16.23 7.27 12.35
N ALA A 14 17.41 7.13 12.95
CA ALA A 14 18.67 7.54 12.32
C ALA A 14 18.90 6.83 10.98
N ALA A 15 18.66 5.52 10.92
CA ALA A 15 18.78 4.73 9.70
C ALA A 15 17.80 5.19 8.60
N ARG A 16 16.56 5.58 8.96
CA ARG A 16 15.60 6.17 8.00
C ARG A 16 16.09 7.51 7.44
N ILE A 17 16.61 8.38 8.31
CA ILE A 17 17.17 9.68 7.89
C ILE A 17 18.37 9.47 6.97
N GLU A 18 19.25 8.53 7.33
CA GLU A 18 20.40 8.16 6.50
C GLU A 18 19.96 7.62 5.14
N ALA A 19 18.95 6.75 5.08
CA ALA A 19 18.45 6.22 3.81
C ALA A 19 17.88 7.33 2.89
N TRP A 20 17.12 8.28 3.44
CA TRP A 20 16.66 9.46 2.68
C TRP A 20 17.81 10.37 2.22
N THR A 21 18.84 10.54 3.06
CA THR A 21 20.01 11.36 2.74
C THR A 21 20.87 10.69 1.67
N ASN A 22 21.04 9.37 1.75
CA ASN A 22 21.74 8.56 0.76
C ASN A 22 21.00 8.65 -0.59
N LEU A 23 19.67 8.49 -0.59
CA LEU A 23 18.84 8.66 -1.79
C LEU A 23 19.00 10.07 -2.40
N ALA A 24 19.10 11.12 -1.58
CA ALA A 24 19.28 12.48 -2.08
C ALA A 24 20.68 12.77 -2.64
N SER A 25 21.70 12.09 -2.10
CA SER A 25 23.11 12.28 -2.50
C SER A 25 23.53 11.44 -3.70
N LYS A 26 22.81 10.33 -3.95
CA LYS A 26 23.14 9.37 -5.00
C LYS A 26 22.83 9.97 -6.38
N PRO A 27 23.70 9.77 -7.39
CA PRO A 27 23.37 10.16 -8.76
C PRO A 27 22.14 9.39 -9.25
N VAL A 28 21.20 10.07 -9.91
CA VAL A 28 19.93 9.46 -10.40
C VAL A 28 20.16 8.24 -11.29
N ALA A 29 21.26 8.20 -12.05
CA ALA A 29 21.64 7.07 -12.89
C ALA A 29 21.97 5.80 -12.09
N ASP A 30 22.37 5.93 -10.81
CA ASP A 30 22.73 4.82 -9.94
C ASP A 30 21.56 4.37 -9.03
N HIS A 31 20.41 5.04 -9.10
CA HIS A 31 19.24 4.70 -8.29
C HIS A 31 18.69 3.33 -8.68
N ARG A 32 18.31 2.56 -7.66
CA ARG A 32 17.64 1.26 -7.73
C ARG A 32 16.26 1.37 -7.11
N ILE A 33 15.26 1.59 -7.96
CA ILE A 33 13.87 1.82 -7.53
C ILE A 33 13.09 0.52 -7.66
N ALA A 34 12.26 0.19 -6.66
CA ALA A 34 11.24 -0.84 -6.81
C ALA A 34 9.86 -0.17 -6.99
N ILE A 35 9.19 -0.44 -8.10
CA ILE A 35 7.80 -0.07 -8.37
C ILE A 35 6.96 -1.31 -8.08
N VAL A 36 6.17 -1.26 -7.01
CA VAL A 36 5.33 -2.38 -6.57
C VAL A 36 3.88 -2.06 -6.83
N LEU A 37 3.25 -2.88 -7.68
CA LEU A 37 1.83 -2.77 -8.01
C LEU A 37 1.02 -3.61 -7.02
N SER A 38 0.01 -3.02 -6.38
CA SER A 38 -0.90 -3.81 -5.55
C SER A 38 -1.69 -4.79 -6.42
N THR A 39 -1.78 -6.03 -5.97
CA THR A 39 -2.63 -7.05 -6.59
C THR A 39 -4.00 -7.15 -5.93
N TYR A 40 -4.25 -6.48 -4.80
CA TYR A 40 -5.51 -6.56 -4.05
C TYR A 40 -6.60 -5.70 -4.68
N PRO A 41 -7.87 -6.16 -4.85
CA PRO A 41 -8.46 -7.39 -4.28
C PRO A 41 -8.28 -8.65 -5.15
N GLY A 42 -7.45 -8.58 -6.18
CA GLY A 42 -7.01 -9.71 -7.00
C GLY A 42 -8.13 -10.32 -7.83
N LYS A 43 -8.96 -9.45 -8.42
CA LYS A 43 -9.95 -9.84 -9.43
C LYS A 43 -9.17 -10.55 -10.57
N ALA A 44 -9.64 -11.72 -11.02
CA ALA A 44 -8.88 -12.57 -11.95
C ALA A 44 -8.53 -11.87 -13.29
N TYR A 45 -9.24 -10.81 -13.63
CA TYR A 45 -9.05 -9.99 -14.82
C TYR A 45 -8.22 -8.71 -14.57
N GLN A 46 -7.75 -8.48 -13.33
CA GLN A 46 -7.04 -7.27 -12.92
C GLN A 46 -5.74 -7.65 -12.21
N MET A 47 -4.63 -7.56 -12.96
CA MET A 47 -3.29 -7.91 -12.46
C MET A 47 -2.76 -6.90 -11.43
N ALA A 48 -3.17 -5.65 -11.57
CA ALA A 48 -2.75 -4.53 -10.74
C ALA A 48 -3.99 -3.67 -10.45
N HIS A 49 -4.21 -3.37 -9.19
CA HIS A 49 -5.40 -2.66 -8.75
C HIS A 49 -5.02 -1.36 -8.05
N ALA A 50 -5.69 -0.30 -8.48
CA ALA A 50 -5.53 1.03 -7.94
C ALA A 50 -6.84 1.78 -8.18
N VAL A 51 -7.54 2.15 -7.10
CA VAL A 51 -8.82 2.85 -7.21
C VAL A 51 -8.65 4.12 -8.05
N GLY A 52 -9.42 4.20 -9.14
CA GLY A 52 -9.42 5.36 -10.04
C GLY A 52 -8.14 5.56 -10.87
N LEU A 53 -7.17 4.65 -10.82
CA LEU A 53 -5.88 4.78 -11.49
C LEU A 53 -5.61 3.58 -12.40
N ASP A 54 -5.17 3.83 -13.63
CA ASP A 54 -4.62 2.79 -14.49
C ASP A 54 -3.21 2.47 -13.99
N ALA A 55 -3.08 1.46 -13.14
CA ALA A 55 -1.81 1.10 -12.51
C ALA A 55 -0.73 0.70 -13.54
N LEU A 56 -1.10 0.05 -14.64
CA LEU A 56 -0.16 -0.41 -15.66
C LEU A 56 0.27 0.74 -16.57
N ALA A 57 -0.67 1.56 -17.05
CA ALA A 57 -0.33 2.73 -17.84
C ALA A 57 0.45 3.77 -17.01
N SER A 58 0.11 3.93 -15.72
CA SER A 58 0.86 4.80 -14.80
C SER A 58 2.26 4.25 -14.54
N MET A 59 2.42 2.93 -14.42
CA MET A 59 3.75 2.31 -14.31
C MET A 59 4.60 2.56 -15.56
N GLN A 60 4.04 2.46 -16.75
CA GLN A 60 4.73 2.82 -17.99
C GLN A 60 5.08 4.32 -18.02
N ALA A 61 4.18 5.19 -17.58
CA ALA A 61 4.43 6.62 -17.44
C ALA A 61 5.58 6.92 -16.46
N PHE A 62 5.64 6.23 -15.31
CA PHE A 62 6.76 6.35 -14.37
C PHE A 62 8.08 5.99 -15.03
N LEU A 63 8.16 4.86 -15.72
CA LEU A 63 9.40 4.43 -16.38
C LEU A 63 9.86 5.43 -17.45
N ALA A 64 8.92 5.99 -18.23
CA ALA A 64 9.22 7.03 -19.21
C ALA A 64 9.73 8.32 -18.53
N ASP A 65 9.05 8.78 -17.48
CA ASP A 65 9.40 10.00 -16.75
C ASP A 65 10.76 9.86 -16.04
N LEU A 66 11.08 8.68 -15.52
CA LEU A 66 12.37 8.34 -14.93
C LEU A 66 13.49 8.32 -15.99
N THR A 67 13.22 7.76 -17.17
CA THR A 67 14.16 7.78 -18.30
C THR A 67 14.50 9.22 -18.68
N GLU A 68 13.50 10.08 -18.84
CA GLU A 68 13.69 11.50 -19.18
C GLU A 68 14.45 12.25 -18.08
N ALA A 69 14.24 11.87 -16.81
CA ALA A 69 14.94 12.44 -15.66
C ALA A 69 16.38 11.91 -15.47
N GLY A 70 16.88 11.03 -16.35
CA GLY A 70 18.26 10.54 -16.34
C GLY A 70 18.52 9.31 -15.47
N TYR A 71 17.47 8.61 -15.02
CA TYR A 71 17.61 7.31 -14.37
C TYR A 71 18.03 6.26 -15.41
N ALA A 72 18.81 5.26 -15.00
CA ALA A 72 19.31 4.20 -15.88
C ALA A 72 18.23 3.15 -16.20
N ILE A 73 17.09 3.57 -16.73
CA ILE A 73 16.00 2.67 -17.12
C ILE A 73 16.32 2.03 -18.47
N THR A 74 16.22 0.72 -18.53
CA THR A 74 16.41 -0.05 -19.78
C THR A 74 15.14 -0.87 -20.03
N PRO A 75 14.25 -0.38 -20.91
CA PRO A 75 13.01 -1.07 -21.26
C PRO A 75 13.25 -2.52 -21.71
N ASP A 76 12.76 -3.47 -20.93
CA ASP A 76 12.62 -4.88 -21.25
C ASP A 76 11.23 -5.09 -21.85
N ALA A 77 11.17 -5.75 -23.01
CA ALA A 77 9.93 -6.11 -23.69
C ALA A 77 9.22 -7.31 -23.03
N THR A 78 9.82 -7.91 -22.00
CA THR A 78 9.24 -9.01 -21.24
C THR A 78 7.93 -8.57 -20.57
N ASP A 79 6.89 -9.38 -20.76
CA ASP A 79 5.60 -9.17 -20.14
C ASP A 79 5.67 -9.46 -18.62
N LEU A 80 5.27 -8.47 -17.82
CA LEU A 80 5.16 -8.60 -16.36
C LEU A 80 4.32 -9.82 -15.95
N ALA A 81 3.29 -10.18 -16.71
CA ALA A 81 2.41 -11.30 -16.40
C ALA A 81 3.16 -12.65 -16.35
N THR A 82 4.19 -12.79 -17.18
CA THR A 82 4.91 -14.06 -17.39
C THR A 82 6.29 -14.06 -16.77
N SER A 83 6.89 -12.90 -16.53
CA SER A 83 8.20 -12.79 -15.92
C SER A 83 8.22 -13.30 -14.49
N ARG A 84 9.27 -14.04 -14.14
CA ARG A 84 9.46 -14.64 -12.83
C ARG A 84 10.92 -14.46 -12.41
N ILE A 85 11.15 -13.88 -11.23
CA ILE A 85 12.48 -13.79 -10.63
C ILE A 85 12.54 -14.71 -9.42
N HIS A 86 13.53 -15.59 -9.45
CA HIS A 86 13.75 -16.60 -8.43
C HIS A 86 14.66 -16.07 -7.30
N TRP A 87 14.33 -16.41 -6.05
CA TRP A 87 15.15 -16.13 -4.88
C TRP A 87 15.35 -17.40 -4.03
N PRO A 88 16.60 -17.89 -3.90
CA PRO A 88 16.87 -19.13 -3.19
C PRO A 88 16.47 -19.09 -1.71
N LEU A 89 15.92 -20.20 -1.22
CA LEU A 89 15.54 -20.44 0.16
C LEU A 89 16.70 -20.20 1.14
N ALA A 90 17.93 -20.51 0.73
CA ALA A 90 19.11 -20.25 1.54
C ALA A 90 19.33 -18.75 1.80
N GLU A 91 19.11 -17.90 0.78
CA GLU A 91 19.21 -16.44 0.92
C GLU A 91 18.03 -15.88 1.73
N TYR A 92 16.82 -16.43 1.53
CA TYR A 92 15.67 -16.11 2.37
C TYR A 92 15.94 -16.41 3.85
N ARG A 93 16.46 -17.60 4.18
CA ARG A 93 16.77 -17.99 5.56
C ARG A 93 17.82 -17.07 6.20
N LYS A 94 18.85 -16.66 5.44
CA LYS A 94 19.83 -15.66 5.90
C LYS A 94 19.17 -14.32 6.20
N ALA A 95 18.33 -13.82 5.30
CA ALA A 95 17.62 -12.54 5.51
C ALA A 95 16.63 -12.63 6.67
N LEU A 96 15.88 -13.74 6.76
CA LEU A 96 14.89 -13.99 7.81
C LEU A 96 15.54 -13.98 9.19
N ALA A 97 16.75 -14.53 9.34
CA ALA A 97 17.50 -14.57 10.61
C ALA A 97 17.79 -13.18 11.21
N HIS A 98 17.74 -12.11 10.41
CA HIS A 98 17.91 -10.73 10.88
C HIS A 98 16.62 -10.12 11.44
N LEU A 99 15.46 -10.77 11.26
CA LEU A 99 14.22 -10.32 11.87
C LEU A 99 14.21 -10.59 13.38
N PRO A 100 13.53 -9.73 14.17
CA PRO A 100 13.32 -9.97 15.60
C PRO A 100 12.75 -11.36 15.87
N GLU A 101 13.23 -11.99 16.95
CA GLU A 101 12.84 -13.36 17.32
C GLU A 101 11.33 -13.52 17.44
N ALA A 102 10.63 -12.52 18.00
CA ALA A 102 9.18 -12.54 18.12
C ALA A 102 8.46 -12.72 16.76
N LEU A 103 8.91 -12.02 15.71
CA LEU A 103 8.31 -12.12 14.38
C LEU A 103 8.66 -13.44 13.69
N ARG A 104 9.90 -13.94 13.88
CA ARG A 104 10.28 -15.26 13.36
C ARG A 104 9.44 -16.37 13.99
N LYS A 105 9.18 -16.28 15.29
CA LYS A 105 8.34 -17.22 16.01
C LYS A 105 6.88 -17.15 15.54
N ASP A 106 6.32 -15.95 15.42
CA ASP A 106 4.96 -15.72 14.90
C ASP A 106 4.77 -16.33 13.50
N LEU A 107 5.75 -16.12 12.61
CA LEU A 107 5.77 -16.69 11.27
C LEU A 107 5.84 -18.22 11.28
N GLN A 108 6.71 -18.78 12.12
CA GLN A 108 6.88 -20.23 12.27
C GLN A 108 5.62 -20.90 12.84
N GLU A 109 4.98 -20.29 13.83
CA GLU A 109 3.74 -20.81 14.43
C GLU A 109 2.56 -20.75 13.46
N SER A 110 2.50 -19.69 12.64
CA SER A 110 1.43 -19.48 11.67
C SER A 110 1.57 -20.30 10.39
N TRP A 111 2.80 -20.49 9.90
CA TRP A 111 3.06 -21.01 8.55
C TRP A 111 4.05 -22.17 8.48
N GLY A 112 4.68 -22.56 9.58
CA GLY A 112 5.70 -23.61 9.62
C GLY A 112 7.04 -23.17 9.05
N GLU A 113 7.90 -24.12 8.68
CA GLU A 113 9.19 -23.82 8.02
C GLU A 113 9.01 -23.73 6.50
N PRO A 114 9.69 -22.78 5.83
CA PRO A 114 9.73 -22.71 4.38
C PRO A 114 10.59 -23.87 3.83
N THR A 115 10.05 -24.63 2.86
CA THR A 115 10.72 -25.79 2.25
C THR A 115 11.19 -25.57 0.82
N GLU A 116 10.69 -24.53 0.16
CA GLU A 116 10.92 -24.27 -1.26
C GLU A 116 11.52 -22.89 -1.49
N ASP A 117 12.12 -22.71 -2.67
CA ASP A 117 12.60 -21.41 -3.13
C ASP A 117 11.42 -20.49 -3.49
N PHE A 118 11.67 -19.19 -3.51
CA PHE A 118 10.63 -18.19 -3.78
C PHE A 118 10.70 -17.70 -5.22
N THR A 119 9.53 -17.45 -5.81
CA THR A 119 9.42 -16.87 -7.14
C THR A 119 8.51 -15.67 -7.10
N PHE A 120 8.97 -14.54 -7.64
CA PHE A 120 8.24 -13.29 -7.67
C PHE A 120 7.89 -12.89 -9.11
N THR A 121 6.66 -12.41 -9.31
CA THR A 121 6.24 -11.82 -10.58
C THR A 121 6.83 -10.43 -10.70
N ALA A 122 7.93 -10.30 -11.45
CA ALA A 122 8.68 -9.05 -11.55
C ALA A 122 9.53 -8.99 -12.82
N ILE A 123 9.79 -7.78 -13.29
CA ILE A 123 10.67 -7.48 -14.44
C ILE A 123 11.75 -6.48 -14.01
N ASN A 124 12.98 -6.73 -14.44
CA ASN A 124 14.08 -5.78 -14.27
C ASN A 124 14.09 -4.84 -15.46
N GLN A 125 14.10 -3.54 -15.18
CA GLN A 125 14.05 -2.44 -16.14
C GLN A 125 15.30 -1.56 -15.99
N GLY A 126 16.47 -2.19 -15.80
CA GLY A 126 17.72 -1.50 -15.44
C GLY A 126 17.71 -1.00 -14.00
N GLY A 127 17.71 0.32 -13.81
CA GLY A 127 17.64 0.99 -12.50
C GLY A 127 16.28 0.90 -11.81
N ALA A 128 15.26 0.33 -12.47
CA ALA A 128 13.97 0.02 -11.85
C ALA A 128 13.68 -1.48 -11.85
N LEU A 129 12.97 -1.94 -10.83
CA LEU A 129 12.30 -3.22 -10.76
C LEU A 129 10.80 -2.94 -10.74
N VAL A 130 10.03 -3.55 -11.63
CA VAL A 130 8.55 -3.55 -11.54
C VAL A 130 8.12 -4.91 -11.03
N ALA A 131 7.29 -4.95 -9.99
CA ALA A 131 6.85 -6.20 -9.38
C ALA A 131 5.38 -6.13 -8.94
N LEU A 132 4.74 -7.30 -8.93
CA LEU A 132 3.43 -7.47 -8.28
C LEU A 132 3.64 -7.80 -6.81
N GLN A 133 2.89 -7.12 -5.93
CA GLN A 133 2.87 -7.46 -4.51
C GLN A 133 2.33 -8.89 -4.34
N PRO A 134 3.02 -9.80 -3.62
CA PRO A 134 2.48 -11.11 -3.33
C PRO A 134 1.24 -11.02 -2.43
N GLU A 135 0.44 -12.09 -2.44
CA GLU A 135 -0.67 -12.23 -1.48
C GLU A 135 -0.15 -12.27 -0.04
N ARG A 136 -0.85 -11.55 0.85
CA ARG A 136 -0.56 -11.49 2.29
C ARG A 136 -0.74 -12.84 2.98
N GLY A 137 -1.71 -13.63 2.54
CA GLY A 137 -2.17 -14.88 3.14
C GLY A 137 -2.51 -15.95 2.09
N ARG A 138 -3.52 -16.80 2.38
CA ARG A 138 -3.99 -17.81 1.42
C ARG A 138 -5.02 -17.19 0.49
N THR A 139 -4.86 -17.38 -0.82
CA THR A 139 -5.76 -16.80 -1.83
C THR A 139 -7.23 -17.20 -1.64
N GLU A 140 -7.47 -18.42 -1.13
CA GLU A 140 -8.81 -18.98 -0.90
C GLU A 140 -9.59 -18.29 0.23
N GLN A 141 -8.91 -17.50 1.08
CA GLN A 141 -9.50 -16.86 2.26
C GLN A 141 -9.42 -15.32 2.19
N ARG A 142 -9.23 -14.77 0.98
CA ARG A 142 -8.87 -13.35 0.75
C ARG A 142 -9.88 -12.34 1.32
N VAL A 143 -11.18 -12.60 1.22
CA VAL A 143 -12.25 -11.65 1.58
C VAL A 143 -12.36 -11.45 3.10
N ASP A 144 -12.18 -12.52 3.88
CA ASP A 144 -12.36 -12.49 5.33
C ASP A 144 -11.11 -11.97 6.07
N GLU A 145 -9.98 -11.85 5.37
CA GLU A 145 -8.66 -11.72 5.99
C GLU A 145 -7.92 -10.41 5.71
N TYR A 146 -8.45 -9.48 4.91
CA TYR A 146 -7.71 -8.29 4.49
C TYR A 146 -7.45 -7.29 5.63
N HIS A 147 -8.47 -6.93 6.41
CA HIS A 147 -8.36 -6.00 7.55
C HIS A 147 -8.02 -6.70 8.88
N ASP A 148 -7.69 -7.99 8.85
CA ASP A 148 -7.23 -8.68 10.06
C ASP A 148 -5.80 -8.20 10.39
N LEU A 149 -5.73 -7.15 11.20
CA LEU A 149 -4.51 -6.57 11.74
C LEU A 149 -3.78 -7.49 12.73
N SER A 150 -4.30 -8.69 13.02
CA SER A 150 -3.66 -9.67 13.90
C SER A 150 -2.94 -10.79 13.16
N ARG A 151 -3.22 -10.99 11.87
CA ARG A 151 -2.72 -12.15 11.12
C ARG A 151 -1.31 -11.98 10.56
N CYS A 152 -0.42 -12.88 10.95
CA CYS A 152 0.94 -12.97 10.42
C CYS A 152 0.97 -13.14 8.88
N PRO A 153 1.77 -12.36 8.13
CA PRO A 153 1.94 -12.56 6.68
C PRO A 153 2.56 -13.92 6.37
N CYS A 154 2.28 -14.47 5.19
CA CYS A 154 2.88 -15.73 4.73
C CYS A 154 4.36 -15.57 4.35
N HIS A 155 5.09 -16.69 4.23
CA HIS A 155 6.50 -16.67 3.84
C HIS A 155 6.77 -15.96 2.52
N ALA A 156 5.92 -16.14 1.49
CA ALA A 156 6.11 -15.50 0.18
C ALA A 156 6.08 -13.97 0.28
N TYR A 157 5.17 -13.44 1.10
CA TYR A 157 5.06 -12.00 1.36
C TYR A 157 6.28 -11.46 2.10
N VAL A 158 6.67 -12.13 3.20
CA VAL A 158 7.88 -11.76 3.98
C VAL A 158 9.12 -11.84 3.09
N ALA A 159 9.24 -12.90 2.29
CA ALA A 159 10.37 -13.11 1.40
C ALA A 159 10.50 -11.98 0.38
N PHE A 160 9.39 -11.53 -0.22
CA PHE A 160 9.41 -10.45 -1.20
C PHE A 160 10.03 -9.16 -0.67
N TYR A 161 9.62 -8.70 0.51
CA TYR A 161 10.16 -7.46 1.09
C TYR A 161 11.60 -7.62 1.57
N LEU A 162 11.96 -8.78 2.14
CA LEU A 162 13.35 -9.06 2.49
C LEU A 162 14.25 -9.13 1.25
N TRP A 163 13.74 -9.63 0.13
CA TRP A 163 14.42 -9.65 -1.15
C TRP A 163 14.64 -8.24 -1.72
N LEU A 164 13.64 -7.35 -1.66
CA LEU A 164 13.79 -5.92 -1.98
C LEU A 164 14.90 -5.26 -1.17
N ARG A 165 14.94 -5.53 0.13
CA ARG A 165 16.01 -5.02 1.00
C ARG A 165 17.38 -5.60 0.64
N THR A 166 17.46 -6.91 0.41
CA THR A 166 18.74 -7.63 0.19
C THR A 166 19.42 -7.20 -1.12
N ARG A 167 18.66 -6.83 -2.16
CA ARG A 167 19.25 -6.34 -3.43
C ARG A 167 19.78 -4.89 -3.37
N GLY A 168 19.56 -4.19 -2.26
CA GLY A 168 19.88 -2.77 -2.12
C GLY A 168 18.95 -1.87 -2.94
N THR A 169 17.63 -2.07 -2.84
CA THR A 169 16.64 -1.10 -3.33
C THR A 169 16.78 0.20 -2.53
N ASP A 170 16.96 1.32 -3.22
CA ASP A 170 17.13 2.64 -2.59
C ASP A 170 15.78 3.28 -2.22
N ALA A 171 14.72 3.00 -2.98
CA ALA A 171 13.37 3.51 -2.72
C ALA A 171 12.29 2.56 -3.26
N LEU A 172 11.17 2.50 -2.54
CA LEU A 172 9.95 1.79 -2.93
C LEU A 172 8.91 2.80 -3.40
N VAL A 173 8.41 2.65 -4.62
CA VAL A 173 7.21 3.29 -5.13
C VAL A 173 6.07 2.28 -5.06
N HIS A 174 5.18 2.43 -4.10
CA HIS A 174 3.99 1.58 -4.00
C HIS A 174 2.87 2.21 -4.84
N VAL A 175 2.21 1.43 -5.69
CA VAL A 175 1.19 1.92 -6.63
C VAL A 175 -0.16 1.29 -6.31
N GLY A 176 -1.16 2.14 -6.11
CA GLY A 176 -2.55 1.78 -5.82
C GLY A 176 -2.95 1.97 -4.37
N ALA A 177 -4.20 2.41 -4.13
CA ALA A 177 -4.70 2.76 -2.79
C ALA A 177 -4.59 1.63 -1.76
N HIS A 178 -4.73 0.38 -2.21
CA HIS A 178 -4.82 -0.78 -1.33
C HIS A 178 -3.53 -1.59 -1.25
N GLY A 179 -2.43 -0.96 -0.84
CA GLY A 179 -1.24 -1.71 -0.42
C GLY A 179 -1.58 -2.53 0.81
N THR A 180 -1.09 -3.77 0.89
CA THR A 180 -1.35 -4.63 2.07
C THR A 180 -0.31 -4.49 3.19
N LEU A 181 0.76 -3.73 2.95
CA LEU A 181 1.96 -3.69 3.80
C LEU A 181 1.71 -2.91 5.09
N GLU A 182 1.05 -1.77 4.97
CA GLU A 182 0.64 -0.90 6.07
C GLU A 182 -0.37 -1.58 6.99
N TRP A 183 -1.15 -2.54 6.49
CA TRP A 183 -2.15 -3.30 7.26
C TRP A 183 -1.61 -4.56 7.93
N LEU A 184 -0.31 -4.84 7.84
CA LEU A 184 0.29 -5.98 8.54
C LEU A 184 0.27 -5.80 10.07
N PRO A 185 0.31 -6.89 10.86
CA PRO A 185 0.18 -6.80 12.30
C PRO A 185 1.26 -5.97 13.00
N GLY A 186 0.82 -5.26 14.04
CA GLY A 186 1.65 -4.36 14.83
C GLY A 186 0.87 -3.16 15.34
N LYS A 187 1.58 -2.26 16.01
CA LYS A 187 1.04 -1.02 16.58
C LYS A 187 0.36 -0.16 15.51
N SER A 188 -0.66 0.60 15.89
CA SER A 188 -1.39 1.51 15.00
C SER A 188 -0.56 2.67 14.46
N VAL A 189 0.41 3.15 15.23
CA VAL A 189 1.36 4.22 14.90
C VAL A 189 2.60 4.06 15.77
N ALA A 190 3.70 4.74 15.42
CA ALA A 190 4.96 4.70 16.17
C ALA A 190 5.43 3.25 16.39
N LEU A 191 5.66 2.58 15.27
CA LEU A 191 5.98 1.16 15.23
C LEU A 191 7.23 0.81 16.07
N SER A 192 7.26 -0.45 16.51
CA SER A 192 8.45 -1.09 17.07
C SER A 192 9.09 -2.01 16.03
N ASP A 193 10.30 -2.48 16.33
CA ASP A 193 10.96 -3.57 15.61
C ASP A 193 10.09 -4.84 15.54
N ALA A 194 9.28 -5.10 16.57
CA ALA A 194 8.29 -6.18 16.58
C ALA A 194 7.00 -5.91 15.77
N CYS A 195 6.98 -4.93 14.86
CA CYS A 195 5.85 -4.68 13.96
C CYS A 195 6.22 -5.10 12.53
N TRP A 196 5.39 -5.93 11.91
CA TRP A 196 5.63 -6.43 10.56
C TRP A 196 5.87 -5.33 9.51
N PRO A 197 5.10 -4.23 9.44
CA PRO A 197 5.36 -3.19 8.45
C PRO A 197 6.78 -2.61 8.60
N GLU A 198 7.24 -2.36 9.83
CA GLU A 198 8.59 -1.84 10.08
C GLU A 198 9.68 -2.87 9.78
N ALA A 199 9.46 -4.13 10.16
CA ALA A 199 10.42 -5.20 9.92
C ALA A 199 10.67 -5.45 8.42
N LEU A 200 9.61 -5.34 7.61
CA LEU A 200 9.67 -5.57 6.16
C LEU A 200 10.16 -4.35 5.37
N THR A 201 9.79 -3.13 5.78
CA THR A 201 10.27 -1.89 5.14
C THR A 201 11.68 -1.50 5.59
N GLY A 202 11.99 -1.70 6.87
CA GLY A 202 13.23 -1.24 7.48
C GLY A 202 13.41 0.28 7.32
N PRO A 203 14.60 0.75 6.92
CA PRO A 203 14.86 2.16 6.67
C PRO A 203 14.49 2.62 5.25
N MET A 204 14.02 1.72 4.38
CA MET A 204 13.80 2.01 2.96
C MET A 204 12.77 3.14 2.78
N PRO A 205 13.11 4.23 2.08
CA PRO A 205 12.15 5.26 1.66
C PRO A 205 10.96 4.66 0.93
N VAL A 206 9.74 5.00 1.37
CA VAL A 206 8.49 4.59 0.73
C VAL A 206 7.80 5.84 0.16
N ILE A 207 7.52 5.80 -1.13
CA ILE A 207 6.84 6.84 -1.89
C ILE A 207 5.57 6.22 -2.44
N TYR A 208 4.45 6.93 -2.32
CA TYR A 208 3.15 6.31 -2.54
C TYR A 208 2.19 7.24 -3.29
N PRO A 209 2.12 7.17 -4.63
CA PRO A 209 1.00 7.72 -5.39
C PRO A 209 -0.34 7.25 -4.81
N PHE A 210 -1.15 8.20 -4.34
CA PHE A 210 -2.38 7.92 -3.60
C PHE A 210 -3.52 8.83 -4.06
N ILE A 211 -4.73 8.29 -4.16
CA ILE A 211 -5.89 9.04 -4.63
C ILE A 211 -6.34 10.08 -3.59
N VAL A 212 -6.61 11.32 -4.00
CA VAL A 212 -6.89 12.44 -3.07
C VAL A 212 -8.22 12.31 -2.31
N ASN A 213 -9.15 11.49 -2.79
CA ASN A 213 -10.46 11.28 -2.17
C ASN A 213 -10.48 10.12 -1.15
N ASP A 214 -9.34 9.48 -0.90
CA ASP A 214 -9.18 8.43 0.12
C ASP A 214 -8.12 8.82 1.17
N PRO A 215 -8.40 9.84 2.01
CA PRO A 215 -7.45 10.31 3.00
C PRO A 215 -7.30 9.34 4.19
N GLY A 216 -8.26 8.45 4.42
CA GLY A 216 -8.27 7.49 5.52
C GLY A 216 -7.16 6.44 5.36
N GLU A 217 -7.12 5.77 4.21
CA GLU A 217 -6.08 4.78 3.92
C GLU A 217 -4.69 5.44 3.78
N ALA A 218 -4.62 6.63 3.15
CA ALA A 218 -3.38 7.40 3.06
C ALA A 218 -2.77 7.72 4.43
N ALA A 219 -3.60 7.91 5.47
CA ALA A 219 -3.13 8.13 6.83
C ALA A 219 -2.45 6.88 7.42
N GLN A 220 -2.96 5.67 7.13
CA GLN A 220 -2.33 4.43 7.56
C GLN A 220 -0.96 4.24 6.92
N ALA A 221 -0.84 4.44 5.61
CA ALA A 221 0.43 4.38 4.91
C ALA A 221 1.47 5.35 5.51
N LYS A 222 1.08 6.60 5.82
CA LYS A 222 1.96 7.57 6.50
C LYS A 222 2.40 7.10 7.89
N ARG A 223 1.46 6.61 8.70
CA ARG A 223 1.68 6.30 10.11
C ARG A 223 2.47 5.01 10.32
N ARG A 224 2.25 4.00 9.48
CA ARG A 224 2.76 2.64 9.67
C ARG A 224 3.98 2.33 8.81
N ILE A 225 4.05 2.86 7.58
CA ILE A 225 5.21 2.63 6.69
C ILE A 225 5.99 3.90 6.36
N GLY A 226 5.64 5.04 6.99
CA GLY A 226 6.36 6.30 6.79
C GLY A 226 6.27 6.82 5.36
N ALA A 227 5.22 6.45 4.62
CA ALA A 227 5.10 6.76 3.20
C ALA A 227 4.99 8.27 2.95
N VAL A 228 5.71 8.75 1.94
CA VAL A 228 5.45 10.04 1.30
C VAL A 228 4.31 9.85 0.31
N THR A 229 3.08 10.15 0.73
CA THR A 229 1.91 10.01 -0.15
C THR A 229 1.84 11.17 -1.13
N LEU A 230 1.83 10.86 -2.42
CA LEU A 230 1.73 11.83 -3.50
C LEU A 230 0.31 11.80 -4.06
N GLY A 231 -0.47 12.84 -3.77
CA GLY A 231 -1.86 12.93 -4.22
C GLY A 231 -1.97 12.88 -5.75
N HIS A 232 -2.88 12.05 -6.26
CA HIS A 232 -3.34 12.12 -7.65
C HIS A 232 -4.86 12.33 -7.69
N VAL A 233 -5.33 12.94 -8.77
CA VAL A 233 -6.76 13.18 -8.96
C VAL A 233 -7.52 11.87 -9.18
N PRO A 234 -8.80 11.79 -8.77
CA PRO A 234 -9.69 10.74 -9.26
C PRO A 234 -9.87 10.89 -10.78
N PRO A 235 -10.24 9.81 -11.48
CA PRO A 235 -10.54 9.89 -12.91
C PRO A 235 -11.74 10.82 -13.14
N PRO A 236 -11.88 11.38 -14.35
CA PRO A 236 -13.01 12.24 -14.69
C PRO A 236 -14.33 11.52 -14.41
N LEU A 237 -15.12 12.07 -13.49
CA LEU A 237 -16.43 11.53 -13.14
C LEU A 237 -17.42 11.86 -14.25
N GLU A 238 -18.07 10.83 -14.79
CA GLU A 238 -19.33 11.06 -15.51
C GLU A 238 -20.37 11.48 -14.47
N ARG A 239 -21.08 12.60 -14.70
CA ARG A 239 -22.17 13.02 -13.81
C ARG A 239 -23.32 12.01 -13.92
N THR A 240 -23.29 10.96 -13.11
CA THR A 240 -24.48 10.15 -12.85
C THR A 240 -25.54 11.08 -12.25
N ARG A 241 -26.72 11.11 -12.86
CA ARG A 241 -27.78 12.10 -12.54
C ARG A 241 -28.36 11.96 -11.12
N THR A 242 -27.95 10.93 -10.38
CA THR A 242 -28.35 10.60 -9.01
C THR A 242 -27.20 9.82 -8.37
N GLY A 243 -26.54 10.38 -7.36
CA GLY A 243 -25.52 9.65 -6.60
C GLY A 243 -26.11 8.40 -5.94
N ALA A 244 -25.29 7.38 -5.69
CA ALA A 244 -25.74 6.07 -5.17
C ALA A 244 -26.32 6.10 -3.73
N GLY A 245 -26.44 7.28 -3.11
CA GLY A 245 -26.99 7.44 -1.76
C GLY A 245 -26.05 6.99 -0.62
N LEU A 246 -24.79 6.67 -0.93
CA LEU A 246 -23.84 6.07 0.03
C LEU A 246 -22.96 7.08 0.79
N GLY A 247 -23.12 8.39 0.57
CA GLY A 247 -22.21 9.40 1.13
C GLY A 247 -22.08 9.38 2.66
N ARG A 248 -23.12 8.96 3.39
CA ARG A 248 -23.04 8.79 4.85
C ARG A 248 -22.22 7.56 5.24
N LEU A 249 -22.37 6.44 4.53
CA LEU A 249 -21.53 5.25 4.71
C LEU A 249 -20.06 5.56 4.45
N GLU A 250 -19.78 6.29 3.36
CA GLU A 250 -18.41 6.72 3.04
C GLU A 250 -17.79 7.54 4.16
N ALA A 251 -18.50 8.55 4.67
CA ALA A 251 -18.01 9.38 5.75
C ALA A 251 -17.77 8.59 7.05
N LEU A 252 -18.63 7.61 7.35
CA LEU A 252 -18.49 6.74 8.53
C LEU A 252 -17.31 5.78 8.39
N LEU A 253 -17.09 5.22 7.19
CA LEU A 253 -15.94 4.37 6.87
C LEU A 253 -14.62 5.16 6.97
N ASP A 254 -14.57 6.37 6.41
CA ASP A 254 -13.42 7.28 6.55
C ASP A 254 -13.11 7.61 8.02
N GLU A 255 -14.16 7.88 8.81
CA GLU A 255 -14.01 8.18 10.22
C GLU A 255 -13.54 6.95 11.02
N PHE A 256 -14.07 5.77 10.68
CA PHE A 256 -13.68 4.50 11.28
C PHE A 256 -12.18 4.22 11.04
N SER A 257 -11.71 4.34 9.80
CA SER A 257 -10.29 4.18 9.45
C SER A 257 -9.38 5.17 10.19
N ASN A 258 -9.86 6.38 10.49
CA ASN A 258 -9.12 7.36 11.28
C ASN A 258 -9.09 7.05 12.79
N ALA A 259 -10.15 6.44 13.32
CA ALA A 259 -10.28 6.08 14.73
C ALA A 259 -9.60 4.75 15.07
N ASP A 260 -9.44 3.87 14.07
CA ASP A 260 -8.91 2.53 14.27
C ASP A 260 -7.48 2.55 14.83
N GLY A 261 -7.30 1.91 15.98
CA GLY A 261 -6.04 1.88 16.72
C GLY A 261 -5.60 3.14 17.46
N LEU A 262 -6.36 4.25 17.40
CA LEU A 262 -6.11 5.48 18.17
C LEU A 262 -7.12 5.70 19.30
N ASP A 263 -8.38 5.31 19.08
CA ASP A 263 -9.46 5.44 20.05
C ASP A 263 -10.40 4.22 19.96
N PRO A 264 -10.13 3.16 20.75
CA PRO A 264 -10.92 1.92 20.71
C PRO A 264 -12.41 2.14 20.99
N ALA A 265 -12.76 3.06 21.88
CA ALA A 265 -14.16 3.33 22.21
C ALA A 265 -14.90 4.01 21.06
N ARG A 266 -14.24 4.95 20.37
CA ARG A 266 -14.78 5.58 19.15
C ARG A 266 -14.87 4.60 18.00
N ARG A 267 -13.85 3.74 17.82
CA ARG A 267 -13.85 2.66 16.84
C ARG A 267 -15.09 1.79 17.00
N ASP A 268 -15.32 1.22 18.19
CA ASP A 268 -16.45 0.31 18.44
C ASP A 268 -17.81 0.97 18.21
N ARG A 269 -17.91 2.28 18.46
CA ARG A 269 -19.11 3.06 18.13
C ARG A 269 -19.30 3.19 16.61
N LEU A 270 -18.25 3.56 15.90
CA LEU A 270 -18.29 3.69 14.44
C LEU A 270 -18.62 2.35 13.75
N GLN A 271 -18.15 1.23 14.28
CA GLN A 271 -18.53 -0.11 13.78
C GLN A 271 -20.05 -0.32 13.79
N ARG A 272 -20.71 0.07 14.89
CA ARG A 272 -22.17 0.00 15.01
C ARG A 272 -22.85 0.98 14.08
N ASP A 273 -22.38 2.24 14.04
CA ASP A 273 -22.96 3.28 13.19
C ASP A 273 -22.90 2.92 11.70
N ILE A 274 -21.80 2.31 11.23
CA ILE A 274 -21.64 1.81 9.86
C ILE A 274 -22.67 0.70 9.55
N ARG A 275 -22.81 -0.28 10.46
CA ARG A 275 -23.76 -1.39 10.26
C ARG A 275 -25.21 -0.91 10.28
N ASP A 276 -25.53 0.00 11.20
CA ASP A 276 -26.86 0.58 11.32
C ASP A 276 -27.21 1.38 10.05
N GLU A 277 -26.25 2.15 9.52
CA GLU A 277 -26.43 2.87 8.25
C GLU A 277 -26.62 1.90 7.09
N ALA A 278 -25.79 0.86 6.95
CA ALA A 278 -25.93 -0.14 5.89
C ALA A 278 -27.28 -0.88 5.95
N THR A 279 -27.82 -1.05 7.17
CA THR A 279 -29.16 -1.61 7.38
C THR A 279 -30.24 -0.60 6.95
N ALA A 280 -30.10 0.67 7.36
CA ALA A 280 -31.05 1.73 7.01
C ALA A 280 -31.12 2.01 5.51
N THR A 281 -29.99 1.88 4.79
CA THR A 281 -29.92 2.02 3.33
C THR A 281 -30.33 0.75 2.58
N GLY A 282 -30.73 -0.32 3.30
CA GLY A 282 -31.20 -1.57 2.71
C GLY A 282 -30.11 -2.48 2.14
N LEU A 283 -28.83 -2.21 2.43
CA LEU A 283 -27.69 -2.98 1.93
C LEU A 283 -27.43 -4.25 2.75
N ALA A 284 -27.99 -4.37 3.95
CA ALA A 284 -27.72 -5.52 4.84
C ALA A 284 -27.96 -6.89 4.17
N ALA A 285 -29.09 -7.04 3.47
CA ALA A 285 -29.41 -8.27 2.75
C ALA A 285 -28.51 -8.48 1.51
N THR A 286 -28.22 -7.40 0.77
CA THR A 286 -27.35 -7.44 -0.43
C THR A 286 -25.93 -7.87 -0.08
N LEU A 287 -25.44 -7.47 1.08
CA LEU A 287 -24.08 -7.76 1.57
C LEU A 287 -24.02 -9.02 2.45
N GLY A 288 -25.16 -9.67 2.71
CA GLY A 288 -25.23 -10.82 3.61
C GLY A 288 -24.72 -10.52 5.02
N LEU A 289 -25.04 -9.34 5.57
CA LEU A 289 -24.57 -8.90 6.89
C LEU A 289 -25.19 -9.69 8.06
N ASP A 290 -26.14 -10.58 7.77
CA ASP A 290 -26.73 -11.50 8.74
C ASP A 290 -25.88 -12.78 8.92
N ASP A 291 -25.05 -13.12 7.93
CA ASP A 291 -24.22 -14.34 7.92
C ASP A 291 -22.79 -14.12 8.46
N VAL A 292 -22.43 -12.86 8.71
CA VAL A 292 -21.09 -12.47 9.17
C VAL A 292 -20.84 -12.93 10.61
N GLN A 293 -19.63 -13.45 10.85
CA GLN A 293 -19.22 -13.97 12.15
C GLN A 293 -18.65 -12.88 13.07
N SER A 294 -18.36 -11.69 12.53
CA SER A 294 -17.81 -10.56 13.29
C SER A 294 -18.23 -9.19 12.74
N GLN A 295 -18.15 -8.17 13.60
CA GLN A 295 -18.33 -6.76 13.17
C GLN A 295 -17.25 -6.29 12.19
N ALA A 296 -16.03 -6.83 12.30
CA ALA A 296 -14.96 -6.53 11.37
C ALA A 296 -15.31 -7.01 9.96
N GLU A 297 -15.81 -8.24 9.83
CA GLU A 297 -16.25 -8.81 8.56
C GLU A 297 -17.41 -8.00 7.94
N ALA A 298 -18.38 -7.57 8.76
CA ALA A 298 -19.48 -6.72 8.30
C ALA A 298 -18.97 -5.41 7.67
N ILE A 299 -18.03 -4.72 8.33
CA ILE A 299 -17.45 -3.48 7.84
C ILE A 299 -16.67 -3.73 6.54
N THR A 300 -15.88 -4.81 6.47
CA THR A 300 -15.14 -5.18 5.26
C THR A 300 -16.06 -5.31 4.05
N ARG A 301 -17.20 -6.00 4.20
CA ARG A 301 -18.16 -6.18 3.09
C ARG A 301 -18.80 -4.85 2.67
N ILE A 302 -19.12 -4.00 3.64
CA ILE A 302 -19.69 -2.66 3.38
C ILE A 302 -18.67 -1.78 2.66
N ASP A 303 -17.44 -1.74 3.14
CA ASP A 303 -16.35 -0.96 2.54
C ASP A 303 -16.06 -1.39 1.11
N THR A 304 -15.90 -2.70 0.89
CA THR A 304 -15.69 -3.30 -0.44
C THR A 304 -16.81 -2.89 -1.40
N PHE A 305 -18.07 -2.99 -0.96
CA PHE A 305 -19.21 -2.60 -1.79
C PHE A 305 -19.25 -1.11 -2.09
N VAL A 306 -19.00 -0.26 -1.10
CA VAL A 306 -18.93 1.20 -1.28
C VAL A 306 -17.83 1.55 -2.29
N CYS A 307 -16.67 0.89 -2.20
CA CYS A 307 -15.58 1.03 -3.16
C CYS A 307 -15.96 0.54 -4.57
N ASP A 308 -16.59 -0.63 -4.71
CA ASP A 308 -17.06 -1.14 -6.01
C ASP A 308 -18.12 -0.23 -6.64
N VAL A 309 -19.05 0.33 -5.85
CA VAL A 309 -20.06 1.28 -6.32
C VAL A 309 -19.41 2.60 -6.75
N LYS A 310 -18.40 3.09 -6.03
CA LYS A 310 -17.58 4.23 -6.48
C LYS A 310 -16.87 3.92 -7.79
N GLU A 311 -16.29 2.72 -7.91
CA GLU A 311 -15.58 2.28 -9.11
C GLU A 311 -16.51 2.24 -10.34
N SER A 312 -17.73 1.73 -10.17
CA SER A 312 -18.74 1.69 -11.24
C SER A 312 -19.21 3.06 -11.75
N GLN A 313 -18.93 4.14 -11.01
CA GLN A 313 -19.26 5.51 -11.41
C GLN A 313 -18.19 6.14 -12.33
N TYR A 314 -17.05 5.47 -12.54
CA TYR A 314 -16.02 5.91 -13.46
C TYR A 314 -16.37 5.46 -14.90
N GLY A 315 -17.04 6.34 -15.66
CA GLY A 315 -17.46 6.09 -17.04
C GLY A 315 -16.41 6.39 -18.11
N ASP A 316 -15.50 7.35 -17.89
CA ASP A 316 -14.59 7.91 -18.91
C ASP A 316 -13.11 7.48 -18.73
N GLY A 317 -12.89 6.22 -18.38
CA GLY A 317 -11.55 5.64 -18.21
C GLY A 317 -10.92 5.91 -16.84
N LEU A 318 -9.65 5.52 -16.70
CA LEU A 318 -8.89 5.61 -15.46
C LEU A 318 -7.84 6.73 -15.54
N HIS A 319 -7.46 7.30 -14.40
CA HIS A 319 -6.38 8.29 -14.35
C HIS A 319 -5.04 7.65 -14.68
N ILE A 320 -4.19 8.35 -15.42
CA ILE A 320 -2.79 7.95 -15.66
C ILE A 320 -1.92 8.96 -14.93
N TYR A 321 -1.19 8.49 -13.91
CA TYR A 321 -0.38 9.38 -13.07
C TYR A 321 0.65 10.14 -13.91
N GLY A 322 0.81 11.42 -13.62
CA GLY A 322 1.74 12.29 -14.34
C GLY A 322 1.22 12.72 -15.71
N ARG A 323 -0.05 12.49 -16.04
CA ARG A 323 -0.70 12.89 -17.29
C ARG A 323 -1.96 13.71 -17.00
N GLY A 324 -2.45 14.41 -18.02
CA GLY A 324 -3.61 15.31 -17.88
C GLY A 324 -3.25 16.65 -17.24
N GLU A 325 -4.27 17.40 -16.81
CA GLU A 325 -4.14 18.78 -16.32
C GLU A 325 -3.26 18.88 -15.06
N GLN A 326 -3.30 17.88 -14.19
CA GLN A 326 -2.53 17.83 -12.94
C GLN A 326 -1.22 17.03 -13.07
N GLY A 327 -0.93 16.50 -14.27
CA GLY A 327 0.17 15.58 -14.51
C GLY A 327 1.56 16.14 -14.21
N ASP A 328 1.81 17.42 -14.53
CA ASP A 328 3.12 18.04 -14.26
C ASP A 328 3.43 18.11 -12.77
N ALA A 329 2.43 18.40 -11.94
CA ALA A 329 2.59 18.47 -10.49
C ALA A 329 2.82 17.07 -9.89
N GLU A 330 2.05 16.08 -10.34
CA GLU A 330 2.21 14.66 -9.98
C GLU A 330 3.62 14.15 -10.32
N ARG A 331 4.05 14.33 -11.58
CA ARG A 331 5.39 13.96 -12.06
C ARG A 331 6.50 14.65 -11.25
N THR A 332 6.37 15.95 -11.01
CA THR A 332 7.33 16.72 -10.21
C THR A 332 7.41 16.20 -8.78
N GLY A 333 6.27 15.85 -8.18
CA GLY A 333 6.20 15.26 -6.84
C GLY A 333 6.94 13.93 -6.76
N LEU A 334 6.69 13.02 -7.71
CA LEU A 334 7.36 11.72 -7.78
C LEU A 334 8.88 11.86 -7.94
N LEU A 335 9.33 12.67 -8.90
CA LEU A 335 10.76 12.87 -9.15
C LEU A 335 11.45 13.57 -7.97
N SER A 336 10.79 14.53 -7.32
CA SER A 336 11.33 15.19 -6.13
C SER A 336 11.48 14.21 -4.97
N ALA A 337 10.48 13.36 -4.73
CA ALA A 337 10.54 12.34 -3.69
C ALA A 337 11.66 11.32 -3.97
N LEU A 338 11.80 10.85 -5.22
CA LEU A 338 12.85 9.90 -5.60
C LEU A 338 14.27 10.48 -5.57
N GLN A 339 14.39 11.82 -5.56
CA GLN A 339 15.66 12.53 -5.31
C GLN A 339 15.84 12.90 -3.84
N GLY A 340 15.05 12.31 -2.92
CA GLY A 340 15.10 12.59 -1.49
C GLY A 340 14.81 14.04 -1.10
N LYS A 341 14.13 14.80 -1.97
CA LYS A 341 13.76 16.20 -1.73
C LYS A 341 12.40 16.28 -1.07
N ARG A 342 12.19 17.37 -0.31
CA ARG A 342 10.88 17.70 0.25
C ARG A 342 9.89 17.97 -0.89
N VAL A 343 8.79 17.22 -0.90
CA VAL A 343 7.63 17.51 -1.75
C VAL A 343 6.73 18.50 -1.03
N ALA A 344 6.39 19.61 -1.69
CA ALA A 344 5.46 20.59 -1.14
C ALA A 344 4.06 19.96 -1.04
N SER A 345 3.34 20.27 0.05
CA SER A 345 1.94 19.88 0.16
C SER A 345 1.13 20.62 -0.90
N GLY A 346 0.35 19.88 -1.69
CA GLY A 346 -0.68 20.45 -2.55
C GLY A 346 -1.82 21.06 -1.72
N PRO A 347 -2.77 21.77 -2.39
CA PRO A 347 -3.99 22.24 -1.72
C PRO A 347 -4.67 21.05 -1.04
N SER A 348 -4.90 21.15 0.26
CA SER A 348 -5.53 20.11 1.05
C SER A 348 -7.03 20.08 0.77
N GLY A 349 -7.57 18.94 0.31
CA GLY A 349 -9.01 18.74 0.21
C GLY A 349 -9.38 17.69 -0.82
N SER A 350 -10.43 16.91 -0.52
CA SER A 350 -11.22 16.29 -1.57
C SER A 350 -11.70 17.42 -2.51
N PRO A 351 -11.79 17.23 -3.84
CA PRO A 351 -12.38 18.24 -4.73
C PRO A 351 -13.83 18.64 -4.36
N TRP A 352 -14.44 17.94 -3.40
CA TRP A 352 -15.74 18.25 -2.78
C TRP A 352 -15.67 19.14 -1.53
N ARG A 353 -14.50 19.33 -0.93
CA ARG A 353 -14.24 20.33 0.11
C ARG A 353 -13.59 21.50 -0.60
N GLY A 354 -14.42 22.48 -0.96
CA GLY A 354 -14.09 23.62 -1.83
C GLY A 354 -12.88 24.43 -1.41
#